data_AF-A0A9E5THE5-F1
#
_entry.id   AF-A0A9E5THE5-F1
#
_cell.length_a   1.000
_cell.length_b   1.000
_cell.length_c   1.000
_cell.angle_alpha   90.00
_cell.angle_beta   90.00
_cell.angle_gamma   90.00
#
_symmetry.space_group_name_H-M   'P 1'
#
loop_
_entity.id
_entity.type
_entity.pdbx_description
1 polymer ?
#
loop_
_entity_poly.entity_id
_entity_poly.type
_entity_poly.pdbx_seq_one_letter_code
_entity_poly.pdbx_strand_id
1 'polypeptide(L)'
;RWLYRILSIGYTDTPRVRKTHDRTVWWCAVIILPIMVSVHSVYGWVFGLQPGRPGWFNPIMAPYFVLGAIVSGFSAMIIIVAIVRKLYGWHKFIPDRTFKGLGIFLGFVTWLYMYFMFSEILTGQYAPPEAELALWNDYLWGRFAWLSWPTLIGGLLFPFWLLFIQGANRRICSVPLTVTAGVFINL
;
A
#
# COMPACT_ATOMS: atom_id res chain seq x y z
N ARG A 1 -16.27 -26.85 20.99
CA ARG A 1 -17.22 -25.97 21.73
C ARG A 1 -16.56 -25.24 22.91
N TRP A 2 -15.74 -25.91 23.75
CA TRP A 2 -15.01 -25.27 24.86
C TRP A 2 -14.08 -24.13 24.42
N LEU A 3 -13.28 -24.34 23.35
CA LEU A 3 -12.38 -23.30 22.81
C LEU A 3 -13.11 -22.01 22.42
N TYR A 4 -14.22 -22.12 21.68
CA TYR A 4 -15.04 -20.95 21.30
C TYR A 4 -15.59 -20.19 22.51
N ARG A 5 -15.88 -20.88 23.62
CA ARG A 5 -16.38 -20.26 24.85
C ARG A 5 -15.30 -19.48 25.59
N ILE A 6 -14.06 -19.94 25.53
CA ILE A 6 -12.90 -19.20 26.04
C ILE A 6 -12.65 -17.97 25.16
N LEU A 7 -12.60 -18.15 23.84
CA LEU A 7 -12.32 -17.07 22.90
C LEU A 7 -13.41 -15.99 22.87
N SER A 8 -14.67 -16.35 23.15
CA SER A 8 -15.77 -15.38 23.20
C SER A 8 -15.84 -14.59 24.50
N ILE A 9 -15.09 -14.97 25.55
CA ILE A 9 -15.06 -14.30 26.87
C ILE A 9 -16.49 -13.99 27.38
N GLY A 10 -17.44 -14.91 27.17
CA GLY A 10 -18.83 -14.74 27.60
C GLY A 10 -19.64 -13.69 26.83
N TYR A 11 -19.22 -13.28 25.63
CA TYR A 11 -19.94 -12.34 24.79
C TYR A 11 -21.40 -12.77 24.60
N THR A 12 -22.31 -11.84 24.90
CA THR A 12 -23.76 -12.01 24.74
C THR A 12 -24.31 -10.82 23.97
N ASP A 13 -25.04 -11.11 22.90
CA ASP A 13 -25.52 -10.12 21.94
C ASP A 13 -26.72 -9.31 22.48
N THR A 14 -26.46 -8.47 23.47
CA THR A 14 -27.45 -7.54 24.04
C THR A 14 -27.26 -6.14 23.45
N PRO A 15 -28.33 -5.33 23.34
CA PRO A 15 -28.23 -3.96 22.80
C PRO A 15 -27.18 -3.08 23.50
N ARG A 16 -27.02 -3.26 24.82
CA ARG A 16 -26.02 -2.52 25.63
C ARG A 16 -24.59 -2.93 25.29
N VAL A 17 -24.33 -4.23 25.15
CA VAL A 17 -23.00 -4.75 24.77
C VAL A 17 -22.66 -4.31 23.36
N ARG A 18 -23.59 -4.40 22.41
CA ARG A 18 -23.39 -3.97 21.03
C ARG A 18 -23.02 -2.49 20.93
N LYS A 19 -23.76 -1.60 21.63
CA LYS A 19 -23.43 -0.16 21.67
C LYS A 19 -22.03 0.12 22.24
N THR A 20 -21.63 -0.64 23.26
CA THR A 20 -20.29 -0.50 23.88
C THR A 20 -19.20 -1.02 22.95
N HIS A 21 -19.44 -2.16 22.29
CA HIS A 21 -18.57 -2.74 21.28
C HIS A 21 -18.35 -1.75 20.11
N ASP A 22 -19.41 -1.21 19.53
CA ASP A 22 -19.31 -0.28 18.40
C ASP A 22 -18.53 1.00 18.78
N ARG A 23 -18.77 1.53 19.99
CA ARG A 23 -17.99 2.67 20.51
C ARG A 23 -16.52 2.32 20.70
N THR A 24 -16.22 1.12 21.18
CA THR A 24 -14.84 0.67 21.41
C THR A 24 -14.11 0.47 20.09
N VAL A 25 -14.73 -0.20 19.13
CA VAL A 25 -14.18 -0.39 17.77
C VAL A 25 -13.91 0.96 17.11
N TRP A 26 -14.82 1.93 17.27
CA TRP A 26 -14.61 3.28 16.74
C TRP A 26 -13.38 3.96 17.35
N TRP A 27 -13.21 3.93 18.67
CA TRP A 27 -12.02 4.49 19.32
C TRP A 27 -10.74 3.75 18.94
N CYS A 28 -10.78 2.42 18.87
CA CYS A 28 -9.65 1.63 18.38
C CYS A 28 -9.27 2.03 16.94
N ALA A 29 -10.25 2.25 16.06
CA ALA A 29 -10.00 2.72 14.69
C ALA A 29 -9.38 4.13 14.67
N VAL A 30 -9.85 5.05 15.50
CA VAL A 30 -9.29 6.41 15.60
C VAL A 30 -7.86 6.39 16.12
N ILE A 31 -7.55 5.51 17.08
CA ILE A 31 -6.21 5.40 17.69
C ILE A 31 -5.23 4.66 16.78
N ILE A 32 -5.67 3.62 16.07
CA ILE A 32 -4.76 2.81 15.25
C ILE A 32 -4.26 3.56 14.01
N LEU A 33 -5.03 4.49 13.46
CA LEU A 33 -4.64 5.31 12.31
C LEU A 33 -3.35 6.14 12.56
N PRO A 34 -3.26 7.00 13.59
CA PRO A 34 -2.03 7.75 13.87
C PRO A 34 -0.88 6.84 14.31
N ILE A 35 -1.16 5.72 15.00
CA ILE A 35 -0.13 4.74 15.34
C ILE A 35 0.46 4.12 14.08
N MET A 36 -0.39 3.71 13.12
CA MET A 36 0.05 3.14 11.85
C MET A 36 0.96 4.11 11.10
N VAL A 37 0.56 5.38 10.98
CA VAL A 37 1.38 6.42 10.33
C VAL A 37 2.70 6.62 11.09
N SER A 38 2.66 6.67 12.42
CA SER A 38 3.85 6.89 13.25
C SER A 38 4.86 5.76 13.12
N VAL A 39 4.42 4.49 13.23
CA VAL A 39 5.30 3.32 13.14
C VAL A 39 6.04 3.26 11.80
N HIS A 40 5.33 3.51 10.69
CA HIS A 40 5.95 3.53 9.36
C HIS A 40 6.82 4.78 9.12
N SER A 41 6.46 5.92 9.73
CA SER A 41 7.29 7.13 9.66
C SER A 41 8.60 6.97 10.42
N VAL A 42 8.57 6.34 11.60
CA VAL A 42 9.79 6.04 12.38
C VAL A 42 10.71 5.13 11.59
N TYR A 43 10.18 4.10 10.93
CA TYR A 43 10.98 3.26 10.05
C TYR A 43 11.62 4.07 8.92
N GLY A 44 10.87 4.97 8.28
CA GLY A 44 11.42 5.88 7.27
C GLY A 44 12.52 6.80 7.80
N TRP A 45 12.39 7.33 9.01
CA TRP A 45 13.43 8.18 9.63
C TRP A 45 14.70 7.43 10.01
N VAL A 46 14.61 6.14 10.35
CA VAL A 46 15.82 5.32 10.61
C VAL A 46 16.77 5.33 9.41
N PHE A 47 16.25 5.40 8.18
CA PHE A 47 17.06 5.56 6.96
C PHE A 47 17.25 7.05 6.59
N GLY A 48 16.16 7.81 6.61
CA GLY A 48 16.08 9.23 6.22
C GLY A 48 17.05 10.16 6.94
N LEU A 49 17.46 9.80 8.17
CA LEU A 49 18.34 10.60 9.02
C LEU A 49 19.79 10.08 9.04
N GLN A 50 20.19 9.25 8.07
CA GLN A 50 21.55 8.73 7.97
C GLN A 50 22.38 9.45 6.89
N PRO A 51 23.05 10.57 7.22
CA PRO A 51 23.83 11.35 6.26
C PRO A 51 25.05 10.61 5.72
N GLY A 52 25.52 9.55 6.40
CA GLY A 52 26.67 8.75 5.98
C GLY A 52 26.41 7.78 4.82
N ARG A 53 25.16 7.68 4.33
CA ARG A 53 24.77 6.77 3.24
C ARG A 53 24.09 7.56 2.12
N PRO A 54 24.74 7.74 0.96
CA PRO A 54 24.12 8.38 -0.20
C PRO A 54 22.81 7.70 -0.60
N GLY A 55 21.78 8.47 -0.94
CA GLY A 55 20.45 7.97 -1.30
C GLY A 55 19.55 7.63 -0.11
N TRP A 56 20.06 7.62 1.13
CA TRP A 56 19.23 7.40 2.32
C TRP A 56 18.83 8.70 2.99
N PHE A 57 19.70 9.70 2.97
CA PHE A 57 19.45 10.99 3.60
C PHE A 57 18.46 11.84 2.79
N ASN A 58 17.16 11.68 3.09
CA ASN A 58 16.10 12.36 2.36
C ASN A 58 14.89 12.68 3.28
N PRO A 59 14.42 13.95 3.33
CA PRO A 59 13.28 14.35 4.17
C PRO A 59 11.96 13.65 3.81
N ILE A 60 11.78 13.17 2.57
CA ILE A 60 10.54 12.50 2.15
C ILE A 60 10.50 10.99 2.48
N MET A 61 11.53 10.44 3.13
CA MET A 61 11.55 9.01 3.47
C MET A 61 10.38 8.57 4.36
N ALA A 62 9.99 9.36 5.35
CA ALA A 62 8.85 9.02 6.21
C ALA A 62 7.53 8.88 5.44
N PRO A 63 7.05 9.89 4.67
CA PRO A 63 5.84 9.73 3.87
C PRO A 63 5.98 8.66 2.78
N TYR A 64 7.17 8.48 2.21
CA TYR A 64 7.44 7.42 1.23
C TYR A 64 7.18 6.02 1.82
N PHE A 65 7.71 5.75 3.02
CA PHE A 65 7.51 4.48 3.71
C PHE A 65 6.04 4.22 4.11
N VAL A 66 5.34 5.26 4.57
CA VAL A 66 3.90 5.15 4.88
C VAL A 66 3.10 4.76 3.63
N LEU A 67 3.36 5.42 2.50
CA LEU A 67 2.66 5.13 1.24
C LEU A 67 3.03 3.77 0.67
N GLY A 68 4.30 3.38 0.72
CA GLY A 68 4.75 2.06 0.30
C GLY A 68 4.07 0.94 1.08
N ALA A 69 3.92 1.11 2.40
CA ALA A 69 3.20 0.16 3.24
C ALA A 69 1.71 0.09 2.93
N ILE A 70 1.06 1.21 2.62
CA ILE A 70 -0.36 1.22 2.20
C ILE A 70 -0.50 0.52 0.84
N VAL A 71 0.35 0.84 -0.14
CA VAL A 71 0.31 0.27 -1.49
C VAL A 71 0.53 -1.25 -1.47
N SER A 72 1.57 -1.73 -0.79
CA SER A 72 1.85 -3.16 -0.64
C SER A 72 0.81 -3.88 0.24
N GLY A 73 0.41 -3.27 1.36
CA GLY A 73 -0.57 -3.87 2.27
C GLY A 73 -1.95 -4.04 1.64
N PHE A 74 -2.46 -3.02 0.95
CA PHE A 74 -3.76 -3.10 0.27
C PHE A 74 -3.73 -4.03 -0.94
N SER A 75 -2.63 -4.07 -1.69
CA SER A 75 -2.49 -5.02 -2.80
C SER A 75 -2.48 -6.46 -2.31
N ALA A 76 -1.73 -6.78 -1.25
CA ALA A 76 -1.74 -8.09 -0.61
C ALA A 76 -3.13 -8.45 -0.06
N MET A 77 -3.81 -7.51 0.61
CA MET A 77 -5.17 -7.68 1.10
C MET A 77 -6.15 -8.02 -0.03
N ILE A 78 -6.08 -7.32 -1.17
CA ILE A 78 -6.94 -7.59 -2.34
C ILE A 78 -6.75 -9.00 -2.86
N ILE A 79 -5.50 -9.47 -2.95
CA ILE A 79 -5.18 -10.85 -3.39
C ILE A 79 -5.80 -11.86 -2.42
N ILE A 80 -5.60 -11.69 -1.11
CA ILE A 80 -6.13 -12.61 -0.09
C ILE A 80 -7.66 -12.64 -0.14
N VAL A 81 -8.30 -11.46 -0.22
CA VAL A 81 -9.76 -11.36 -0.30
C VAL A 81 -10.29 -12.02 -1.57
N ALA A 82 -9.59 -11.91 -2.70
CA ALA A 82 -9.97 -12.61 -3.94
C ALA A 82 -9.87 -14.14 -3.81
N ILE A 83 -8.81 -14.64 -3.18
CA ILE A 83 -8.61 -16.08 -2.92
C ILE A 83 -9.72 -16.61 -2.00
N VAL A 84 -9.92 -15.97 -0.83
CA VAL A 84 -10.94 -16.35 0.15
C VAL A 84 -12.33 -16.29 -0.47
N ARG A 85 -12.65 -15.24 -1.24
CA ARG A 85 -13.93 -15.11 -1.94
C ARG A 85 -14.18 -16.30 -2.88
N LYS A 86 -13.17 -16.73 -3.63
CA LYS A 86 -13.27 -17.86 -4.56
C LYS A 86 -13.41 -19.20 -3.83
N LEU A 87 -12.66 -19.42 -2.75
CA LEU A 87 -12.68 -20.67 -1.98
C LEU A 87 -14.01 -20.90 -1.26
N TYR A 88 -14.56 -19.86 -0.64
CA TYR A 88 -15.79 -19.96 0.16
C TYR A 88 -17.07 -19.55 -0.60
N GLY A 89 -16.96 -19.19 -1.88
CA GLY A 89 -18.11 -18.78 -2.70
C GLY A 89 -18.78 -17.48 -2.23
N TRP A 90 -18.05 -16.58 -1.57
CA TRP A 90 -18.58 -15.35 -0.93
C TRP A 90 -18.92 -14.21 -1.90
N HIS A 91 -19.27 -14.52 -3.15
CA HIS A 91 -19.59 -13.53 -4.18
C HIS A 91 -20.74 -12.59 -3.78
N LYS A 92 -21.69 -13.06 -2.97
CA LYS A 92 -22.80 -12.25 -2.43
C LYS A 92 -22.37 -11.29 -1.31
N PHE A 93 -21.40 -11.69 -0.49
CA PHE A 93 -20.90 -10.87 0.62
C PHE A 93 -19.84 -9.86 0.16
N ILE A 94 -19.01 -10.25 -0.81
CA ILE A 94 -17.92 -9.43 -1.38
C ILE A 94 -18.19 -9.24 -2.88
N PRO A 95 -19.10 -8.31 -3.24
CA PRO A 95 -19.47 -8.08 -4.63
C PRO A 95 -18.32 -7.43 -5.43
N ASP A 96 -18.39 -7.52 -6.76
CA ASP A 96 -17.34 -6.97 -7.64
C ASP A 96 -17.12 -5.46 -7.47
N ARG A 97 -18.17 -4.72 -7.10
CA ARG A 97 -18.08 -3.29 -6.77
C ARG A 97 -17.10 -3.00 -5.62
N THR A 98 -16.94 -3.94 -4.68
CA THR A 98 -15.98 -3.80 -3.58
C THR A 98 -14.56 -3.83 -4.12
N PHE A 99 -14.26 -4.74 -5.05
CA PHE A 99 -12.96 -4.78 -5.73
C PHE A 99 -12.71 -3.52 -6.57
N LYS A 100 -13.75 -3.00 -7.24
CA LYS A 100 -13.63 -1.73 -7.95
C LYS A 100 -13.27 -0.57 -7.01
N GLY A 101 -13.96 -0.45 -5.87
CA GLY A 101 -13.67 0.57 -4.88
C GLY A 101 -12.25 0.44 -4.31
N LEU A 102 -11.84 -0.78 -3.97
CA LEU A 102 -10.48 -1.06 -3.51
C LEU A 102 -9.42 -0.75 -4.57
N GLY A 103 -9.70 -1.05 -5.84
CA GLY A 103 -8.81 -0.74 -6.96
C GLY A 103 -8.66 0.75 -7.22
N ILE A 104 -9.74 1.54 -7.09
CA ILE A 104 -9.68 3.00 -7.20
C ILE A 104 -8.84 3.59 -6.06
N PHE A 105 -9.07 3.12 -4.83
CA PHE A 105 -8.29 3.54 -3.68
C PHE A 105 -6.80 3.19 -3.86
N LEU A 106 -6.51 1.95 -4.24
CA LEU A 106 -5.14 1.49 -4.51
C LEU A 106 -4.48 2.33 -5.62
N GLY A 107 -5.18 2.58 -6.72
CA GLY A 107 -4.67 3.42 -7.81
C GLY A 107 -4.35 4.85 -7.36
N PHE A 108 -5.16 5.44 -6.49
CA PHE A 108 -4.91 6.77 -5.93
C PHE A 108 -3.66 6.80 -5.05
N VAL A 109 -3.48 5.82 -4.14
CA VAL A 109 -2.29 5.77 -3.29
C VAL A 109 -1.02 5.41 -4.07
N THR A 110 -1.13 4.56 -5.09
CA THR A 110 -0.03 4.25 -6.01
C THR A 110 0.39 5.50 -6.80
N TRP A 111 -0.56 6.31 -7.26
CA TRP A 111 -0.26 7.59 -7.91
C TRP A 111 0.47 8.56 -6.97
N LEU A 112 0.04 8.66 -5.72
CA LEU A 112 0.73 9.49 -4.73
C LEU A 112 2.15 8.97 -4.44
N TYR A 113 2.34 7.66 -4.36
CA TYR A 113 3.65 7.05 -4.23
C TYR A 113 4.56 7.35 -5.43
N MET A 114 4.01 7.26 -6.66
CA MET A 114 4.71 7.64 -7.88
C MET A 114 5.17 9.10 -7.86
N TYR A 115 4.34 10.01 -7.34
CA TYR A 115 4.72 11.42 -7.21
C TYR A 115 5.95 11.61 -6.31
N PHE A 116 6.00 10.95 -5.15
CA PHE A 116 7.16 11.03 -4.26
C PHE A 116 8.41 10.39 -4.88
N MET A 117 8.26 9.24 -5.53
CA MET A 117 9.36 8.59 -6.24
C MET A 117 9.92 9.46 -7.38
N PHE A 118 9.04 10.10 -8.14
CA PHE A 118 9.44 11.04 -9.18
C PHE A 118 10.14 12.27 -8.61
N SER A 119 9.62 12.82 -7.50
CA SER A 119 10.27 13.93 -6.80
C SER A 119 11.67 13.55 -6.35
N GLU A 120 11.87 12.33 -5.85
CA GLU A 120 13.16 11.83 -5.40
C GLU A 120 14.17 11.73 -6.54
N ILE A 121 13.76 11.14 -7.66
CA ILE A 121 14.60 11.05 -8.87
C ILE A 121 15.00 12.45 -9.35
N LEU A 122 14.05 13.40 -9.38
CA LEU A 122 14.33 14.76 -9.80
C LEU A 122 15.35 15.45 -8.88
N THR A 123 15.13 15.40 -7.56
CA THR A 123 16.05 16.03 -6.59
C THR A 123 17.41 15.34 -6.53
N GLY A 124 17.43 14.02 -6.75
CA GLY A 124 18.65 13.22 -6.83
C GLY A 124 19.47 13.42 -8.11
N GLN A 125 18.95 14.19 -9.07
CA GLN A 125 19.64 14.57 -10.32
C GLN A 125 19.88 16.08 -10.42
N TYR A 126 19.08 16.88 -9.71
CA TYR A 126 19.16 18.35 -9.74
C TYR A 126 20.17 18.88 -8.72
N ALA A 127 21.41 19.08 -9.16
CA ALA A 127 22.53 19.60 -8.36
C ALA A 127 22.79 18.87 -7.02
N PRO A 128 22.77 17.52 -6.96
CA PRO A 128 23.07 16.78 -5.74
C PRO A 128 24.59 16.73 -5.46
N PRO A 129 25.02 16.33 -4.25
CA PRO A 129 26.40 15.94 -3.99
C PRO A 129 26.88 14.83 -4.95
N GLU A 130 28.17 14.79 -5.27
CA GLU A 130 28.72 13.84 -6.25
C GLU A 130 28.40 12.37 -5.94
N ALA A 131 28.42 12.00 -4.66
CA ALA A 131 28.12 10.64 -4.22
C ALA A 131 26.64 10.25 -4.46
N GLU A 132 25.70 11.19 -4.32
CA GLU A 132 24.28 10.99 -4.63
C GLU A 132 24.07 10.89 -6.14
N LEU A 133 24.73 11.77 -6.92
CA LEU A 133 24.65 11.76 -8.38
C LEU A 133 25.13 10.42 -8.95
N ALA A 134 26.25 9.92 -8.45
CA ALA A 134 26.82 8.64 -8.86
C ALA A 134 25.86 7.48 -8.57
N LEU A 135 25.20 7.49 -7.42
CA LEU A 135 24.20 6.49 -7.05
C LEU A 135 22.98 6.53 -7.97
N TRP A 136 22.41 7.70 -8.23
CA TRP A 136 21.25 7.83 -9.11
C TRP A 136 21.57 7.49 -10.57
N ASN A 137 22.76 7.84 -11.04
CA ASN A 137 23.24 7.42 -12.36
C ASN A 137 23.40 5.90 -12.44
N ASP A 138 23.94 5.26 -11.41
CA ASP A 138 24.07 3.80 -11.36
C ASP A 138 22.70 3.10 -11.27
N TYR A 139 21.74 3.73 -10.60
CA TYR A 139 20.35 3.28 -10.47
C TYR A 139 19.57 3.38 -11.79
N LEU A 140 19.66 4.51 -12.50
CA LEU A 140 18.85 4.76 -13.71
C LEU A 140 19.52 4.25 -15.00
N TRP A 141 20.84 4.38 -15.10
CA TRP A 141 21.59 4.18 -16.34
C TRP A 141 22.76 3.20 -16.21
N GLY A 142 23.20 2.89 -14.99
CA GLY A 142 24.35 2.03 -14.73
C GLY A 142 23.97 0.60 -14.37
N ARG A 143 24.69 0.04 -13.39
CA ARG A 143 24.68 -1.39 -13.04
C ARG A 143 23.32 -1.88 -12.57
N PHE A 144 22.51 -1.01 -11.95
CA PHE A 144 21.20 -1.36 -11.42
C PHE A 144 20.05 -0.99 -12.35
N ALA A 145 20.31 -0.37 -13.50
CA ALA A 145 19.29 0.02 -14.48
C ALA A 145 18.40 -1.17 -14.90
N TRP A 146 19.01 -2.34 -15.07
CA TRP A 146 18.28 -3.54 -15.47
C TRP A 146 17.33 -4.07 -14.37
N LEU A 147 17.56 -3.72 -13.09
CA LEU A 147 16.66 -4.03 -11.98
C LEU A 147 15.65 -2.91 -11.74
N SER A 148 16.08 -1.65 -11.84
CA SER A 148 15.25 -0.49 -11.53
C SER A 148 14.11 -0.32 -12.53
N TRP A 149 14.38 -0.38 -13.84
CA TRP A 149 13.34 -0.14 -14.86
C TRP A 149 12.22 -1.18 -14.85
N PRO A 150 12.48 -2.50 -14.78
CA PRO A 150 11.40 -3.48 -14.64
C PRO A 150 10.58 -3.28 -13.36
N THR A 151 11.21 -2.88 -12.25
CA THR A 151 10.50 -2.60 -10.99
C THR A 151 9.63 -1.34 -11.10
N LEU A 152 10.16 -0.27 -11.69
CA LEU A 152 9.43 0.99 -11.90
C LEU A 152 8.28 0.82 -12.90
N ILE A 153 8.51 0.10 -13.99
CA ILE A 153 7.50 -0.09 -15.03
C ILE A 153 6.51 -1.17 -14.61
N GLY A 154 7.00 -2.36 -14.26
CA GLY A 154 6.18 -3.52 -13.92
C GLY A 154 5.53 -3.43 -12.56
N GLY A 155 6.24 -2.94 -11.54
CA GLY A 155 5.75 -2.86 -10.17
C GLY A 155 4.95 -1.59 -9.85
N LEU A 156 5.07 -0.54 -10.67
CA LEU A 156 4.44 0.75 -10.37
C LEU A 156 3.60 1.31 -11.52
N LEU A 157 4.20 1.58 -12.70
CA LEU A 157 3.48 2.22 -13.81
C LEU A 157 2.39 1.32 -14.41
N PHE A 158 2.71 0.06 -14.67
CA PHE A 158 1.78 -0.92 -15.21
C PHE A 158 0.55 -1.16 -14.31
N PRO A 159 0.70 -1.48 -13.01
CA PRO A 159 -0.44 -1.67 -12.13
C PRO A 159 -1.22 -0.38 -11.91
N PHE A 160 -0.55 0.79 -11.81
CA PHE A 160 -1.25 2.07 -11.79
C PHE A 160 -2.13 2.25 -13.02
N TRP A 161 -1.61 1.96 -14.22
CA TRP A 161 -2.36 2.14 -15.46
C TRP A 161 -3.59 1.23 -15.55
N LEU A 162 -3.46 -0.03 -15.12
CA LEU A 162 -4.59 -0.95 -15.01
C LEU A 162 -5.68 -0.36 -14.10
N LEU A 163 -5.30 0.05 -12.89
CA LEU A 163 -6.22 0.60 -11.90
C LEU A 163 -6.85 1.92 -12.37
N PHE A 164 -6.09 2.75 -13.08
CA PHE A 164 -6.57 4.00 -13.69
C PHE A 164 -7.64 3.73 -14.74
N ILE A 165 -7.43 2.78 -15.65
CA ILE A 165 -8.45 2.41 -16.67
C ILE A 165 -9.75 1.96 -16.00
N GLN A 166 -9.64 1.13 -14.96
CA GLN A 166 -10.81 0.66 -14.21
C GLN A 166 -11.51 1.79 -13.43
N GLY A 167 -10.74 2.72 -12.87
CA GLY A 167 -11.26 3.86 -12.12
C GLY A 167 -11.92 4.91 -13.03
N ALA A 168 -11.30 5.23 -14.16
CA ALA A 168 -11.78 6.20 -15.13
C ALA A 168 -13.07 5.72 -15.82
N ASN A 169 -13.19 4.41 -16.10
CA ASN A 169 -14.37 3.86 -16.74
C ASN A 169 -15.37 3.28 -15.74
N ARG A 170 -16.51 3.97 -15.55
CA ARG A 170 -17.59 3.49 -14.66
C ARG A 170 -18.13 2.10 -15.05
N ARG A 171 -18.05 1.71 -16.33
CA ARG A 171 -18.56 0.42 -16.85
C ARG A 171 -17.61 -0.76 -16.58
N ILE A 172 -16.32 -0.52 -16.36
CA ILE A 172 -15.36 -1.60 -16.13
C ILE A 172 -15.36 -1.97 -14.64
N CYS A 173 -15.70 -3.21 -14.33
CA CYS A 173 -15.67 -3.76 -12.98
C CYS A 173 -15.02 -5.15 -13.04
N SER A 174 -13.68 -5.20 -12.98
CA SER A 174 -12.91 -6.43 -13.21
C SER A 174 -12.11 -6.81 -11.97
N VAL A 175 -12.56 -7.89 -11.32
CA VAL A 175 -11.81 -8.50 -10.21
C VAL A 175 -10.42 -8.98 -10.68
N PRO A 176 -10.27 -9.67 -11.83
CA PRO A 176 -8.96 -10.09 -12.32
C PRO A 176 -7.99 -8.92 -12.50
N LEU A 177 -8.44 -7.79 -13.08
CA LEU A 177 -7.59 -6.63 -13.29
C LEU A 177 -7.06 -6.06 -11.96
N THR A 178 -7.94 -5.95 -10.96
CA THR A 178 -7.56 -5.44 -9.63
C THR A 178 -6.57 -6.37 -8.94
N VAL A 179 -6.75 -7.69 -9.08
CA VAL A 179 -5.84 -8.69 -8.51
C VAL A 179 -4.50 -8.69 -9.24
N THR A 180 -4.49 -8.62 -10.58
CA THR A 180 -3.26 -8.54 -11.38
C THR A 180 -2.45 -7.31 -10.98
N ALA A 181 -3.09 -6.14 -10.86
CA ALA A 181 -2.40 -4.95 -10.38
C ALA A 181 -1.79 -5.16 -8.99
N GLY A 182 -2.52 -5.82 -8.08
CA GLY A 182 -2.01 -6.15 -6.75
C GLY A 182 -0.83 -7.11 -6.77
N VAL A 183 -0.81 -8.10 -7.66
CA VAL A 183 0.32 -9.04 -7.81
C VAL A 183 1.56 -8.31 -8.30
N PHE A 184 1.43 -7.50 -9.35
CA PHE A 184 2.54 -6.74 -9.91
C PHE A 184 3.15 -5.76 -8.91
N ILE A 185 2.34 -5.12 -8.06
CA ILE A 185 2.83 -4.23 -6.99
C ILE A 185 3.73 -4.95 -5.97
N ASN A 186 3.56 -6.27 -5.77
CA ASN A 186 4.33 -7.05 -4.79
C ASN A 186 5.41 -7.94 -5.42
N LEU A 187 5.66 -7.81 -6.72
CA LEU A 187 6.77 -8.45 -7.42
C LEU A 187 8.00 -7.54 -7.39
#